data_AF-A0A938SKQ1-F1
#
_entry.id   AF-A0A938SKQ1-F1
#
_cell.length_a   1.000
_cell.length_b   1.000
_cell.length_c   1.000
_cell.angle_alpha   90.00
_cell.angle_beta   90.00
_cell.angle_gamma   90.00
#
_symmetry.space_group_name_H-M   'P 1'
#
loop_
_entity.id
_entity.type
_entity.pdbx_description
1 polymer ?
#
loop_
_entity_poly.entity_id
_entity_poly.type
_entity_poly.pdbx_seq_one_letter_code
_entity_poly.pdbx_strand_id
1 'polypeptide(L)'
;MCSGYFSLAVAPDELVGGWRGRDRPATLGDGRCPATNFLQAASVLRLLSTPVSCHHCRAMEDHPLAAPVNTRLLESFRAGCRLPSAAPPLEAVRQIAAAFARLPYENLTKIIKRHVHGTNTSARRGPAEVLSDHFRYGAGGTCFSLTATLLHLLRSLGWRVEPVLADRRYGANTHCALLIWIEDRPHLLDPGYLIVAPIPVDVHGEQRIQTAFNRLVLKPLADGEKIELHTVDGASTKYRLTFKTSPADASEFLRAWDDSFSWDMMQYPLLTCTRGGQQLYVHGDRLQVRDLLGVSRREIDPAQFVSQISATFGIDASLCQRALQILTRGGAWHG
;
A
#
# COMPACT_ATOMS: atom_id res chain seq x y z
N MET A 1 19.56 2.13 47.24
CA MET A 1 18.80 0.89 46.98
C MET A 1 18.15 1.05 45.61
N CYS A 2 18.87 0.62 44.57
CA CYS A 2 18.46 0.75 43.18
C CYS A 2 17.81 -0.56 42.73
N SER A 3 16.62 -0.47 42.13
CA SER A 3 15.93 -1.60 41.50
C SER A 3 16.19 -1.57 40.00
N GLY A 4 16.55 -2.73 39.46
CA GLY A 4 17.10 -2.91 38.11
C GLY A 4 16.05 -3.01 37.02
N TYR A 5 16.41 -2.46 35.86
CA TYR A 5 15.80 -2.74 34.56
C TYR A 5 16.64 -3.80 33.85
N PHE A 6 16.03 -4.94 33.50
CA PHE A 6 16.63 -5.91 32.59
C PHE A 6 16.43 -5.45 31.15
N SER A 7 17.53 -5.11 30.49
CA SER A 7 17.62 -4.89 29.04
C SER A 7 18.31 -6.11 28.44
N LEU A 8 17.61 -6.87 27.60
CA LEU A 8 18.21 -7.94 26.80
C LEU A 8 18.52 -7.36 25.42
N ALA A 9 19.75 -6.86 25.29
CA ALA A 9 20.39 -6.60 24.02
C ALA A 9 21.12 -7.88 23.58
N VAL A 10 20.86 -8.34 22.36
CA VAL A 10 21.67 -9.36 21.68
C VAL A 10 22.10 -8.80 20.34
N ALA A 11 23.41 -8.64 20.18
CA ALA A 11 24.16 -8.55 18.92
C ALA A 11 25.64 -8.69 19.28
N PRO A 12 26.56 -8.99 18.33
CA PRO A 12 26.40 -9.52 16.97
C PRO A 12 27.21 -10.81 16.76
N ASP A 13 27.02 -11.51 15.65
CA ASP A 13 28.09 -12.39 15.13
C ASP A 13 28.27 -12.23 13.63
N GLU A 14 29.55 -12.18 13.28
CA GLU A 14 30.16 -11.93 11.99
C GLU A 14 29.95 -13.11 11.03
N LEU A 15 29.71 -12.83 9.75
CA LEU A 15 30.17 -13.71 8.67
C LEU A 15 30.67 -12.89 7.49
N VAL A 16 31.98 -12.68 7.50
CA VAL A 16 32.82 -12.35 6.35
C VAL A 16 33.14 -13.67 5.63
N GLY A 17 32.81 -13.77 4.35
CA GLY A 17 33.12 -14.93 3.52
C GLY A 17 33.30 -14.53 2.07
N GLY A 18 34.56 -14.33 1.66
CA GLY A 18 34.93 -13.89 0.32
C GLY A 18 34.73 -14.95 -0.76
N TRP A 19 34.48 -14.47 -1.98
CA TRP A 19 34.58 -15.28 -3.20
C TRP A 19 35.65 -14.66 -4.11
N ARG A 20 36.75 -15.39 -4.32
CA ARG A 20 37.73 -15.16 -5.38
C ARG A 20 37.58 -16.23 -6.45
N GLY A 21 37.39 -15.78 -7.69
CA GLY A 21 38.30 -16.12 -8.79
C GLY A 21 37.89 -17.21 -9.78
N ARG A 22 38.23 -16.88 -11.05
CA ARG A 22 38.37 -17.71 -12.27
C ARG A 22 37.12 -17.83 -13.16
N ASP A 23 37.16 -17.67 -14.47
CA ASP A 23 38.22 -17.34 -15.45
C ASP A 23 37.54 -16.80 -16.72
N ARG A 24 38.21 -15.90 -17.45
CA ARG A 24 37.96 -15.64 -18.90
C ARG A 24 38.86 -16.57 -19.72
N PRO A 25 38.52 -16.83 -20.99
CA PRO A 25 39.33 -16.18 -22.03
C PRO A 25 38.52 -15.53 -23.16
N ALA A 26 39.23 -14.63 -23.85
CA ALA A 26 38.92 -13.90 -25.08
C ALA A 26 38.96 -14.86 -26.32
N THR A 27 38.61 -14.59 -27.58
CA THR A 27 38.47 -13.37 -28.42
C THR A 27 37.98 -13.78 -29.82
N LEU A 28 37.45 -12.79 -30.57
CA LEU A 28 37.55 -12.57 -32.04
C LEU A 28 36.71 -13.41 -33.04
N GLY A 29 36.03 -12.68 -33.93
CA GLY A 29 35.46 -13.20 -35.17
C GLY A 29 34.48 -12.24 -35.86
N ASP A 30 35.01 -11.24 -36.56
CA ASP A 30 34.30 -10.36 -37.52
C ASP A 30 33.61 -11.15 -38.65
N GLY A 31 32.47 -10.64 -39.14
CA GLY A 31 31.84 -11.13 -40.38
C GLY A 31 30.51 -10.46 -40.71
N ARG A 32 30.54 -9.46 -41.59
CA ARG A 32 29.37 -8.74 -42.15
C ARG A 32 28.62 -9.58 -43.21
N CYS A 33 27.27 -9.54 -43.14
CA CYS A 33 26.21 -9.39 -44.19
C CYS A 33 26.27 -10.14 -45.56
N PRO A 34 25.16 -10.28 -46.36
CA PRO A 34 23.78 -9.76 -46.17
C PRO A 34 22.60 -10.70 -46.57
N ALA A 35 21.40 -10.23 -46.19
CA ALA A 35 20.08 -10.27 -46.85
C ALA A 35 19.65 -11.44 -47.78
N THR A 36 18.49 -12.03 -47.45
CA THR A 36 17.48 -12.45 -48.44
C THR A 36 16.05 -12.31 -47.89
N ASN A 37 15.20 -11.74 -48.74
CA ASN A 37 13.76 -11.51 -48.62
C ASN A 37 12.94 -12.76 -48.26
N PHE A 38 11.82 -12.59 -47.55
CA PHE A 38 10.56 -13.22 -47.95
C PHE A 38 9.34 -12.40 -47.49
N LEU A 39 8.41 -12.23 -48.43
CA LEU A 39 7.14 -11.52 -48.38
C LEU A 39 6.05 -12.31 -47.64
N GLN A 40 5.09 -11.55 -47.09
CA GLN A 40 3.64 -11.81 -47.01
C GLN A 40 3.13 -13.16 -46.48
N ALA A 41 2.33 -13.10 -45.40
CA ALA A 41 0.96 -13.63 -45.43
C ALA A 41 0.12 -13.03 -44.29
N ALA A 42 -1.10 -12.62 -44.64
CA ALA A 42 -2.08 -12.00 -43.78
C ALA A 42 -3.08 -13.05 -43.23
N SER A 43 -3.72 -12.67 -42.13
CA SER A 43 -5.09 -13.03 -41.74
C SER A 43 -5.38 -14.41 -41.15
N VAL A 44 -6.48 -14.45 -40.37
CA VAL A 44 -7.22 -15.61 -39.81
C VAL A 44 -6.70 -16.00 -38.40
N LEU A 45 -7.43 -15.94 -37.27
CA LEU A 45 -8.85 -16.19 -37.00
C LEU A 45 -9.23 -15.54 -35.63
N ARG A 46 -10.32 -14.77 -35.57
CA ARG A 46 -10.99 -14.38 -34.31
C ARG A 46 -11.80 -15.57 -33.79
N LEU A 47 -11.51 -16.04 -32.58
CA LEU A 47 -12.45 -16.86 -31.80
C LEU A 47 -12.95 -16.02 -30.62
N LEU A 48 -14.19 -15.55 -30.76
CA LEU A 48 -14.95 -14.92 -29.70
C LEU A 48 -15.55 -16.03 -28.81
N SER A 49 -14.99 -16.20 -27.62
CA SER A 49 -15.65 -16.91 -26.53
C SER A 49 -16.41 -15.88 -25.69
N THR A 50 -17.73 -15.79 -25.87
CA THR A 50 -18.60 -15.02 -24.96
C THR A 50 -18.78 -15.77 -23.66
N PRO A 51 -18.52 -15.18 -22.48
CA PRO A 51 -19.05 -15.70 -21.23
C PRO A 51 -20.45 -15.13 -20.99
N VAL A 52 -21.43 -16.03 -20.89
CA VAL A 52 -22.74 -15.75 -20.34
C VAL A 52 -22.55 -15.35 -18.86
N SER A 53 -22.60 -14.05 -18.58
CA SER A 53 -22.53 -13.50 -17.22
C SER A 53 -23.93 -13.11 -16.78
N CYS A 54 -24.52 -13.89 -15.87
CA CYS A 54 -25.78 -13.53 -15.21
C CYS A 54 -25.59 -12.22 -14.41
N HIS A 55 -26.22 -11.14 -14.87
CA HIS A 55 -26.12 -9.81 -14.27
C HIS A 55 -26.60 -9.72 -12.81
N HIS A 56 -27.34 -10.72 -12.31
CA HIS A 56 -27.93 -10.70 -10.98
C HIS A 56 -27.02 -11.26 -9.87
N CYS A 57 -25.97 -12.02 -10.19
CA CYS A 57 -25.01 -12.50 -9.19
C CYS A 57 -23.84 -11.52 -8.93
N ARG A 58 -23.58 -10.56 -9.83
CA ARG A 58 -22.49 -9.57 -9.66
C ARG A 58 -22.78 -8.48 -8.64
N ALA A 59 -24.04 -8.07 -8.50
CA ALA A 59 -24.39 -6.87 -7.73
C ALA A 59 -24.18 -7.00 -6.20
N MET A 60 -24.13 -8.22 -5.66
CA MET A 60 -23.84 -8.45 -4.23
C MET A 60 -22.33 -8.59 -3.94
N GLU A 61 -21.49 -8.80 -4.96
CA GLU A 61 -20.02 -8.84 -4.82
C GLU A 61 -19.38 -7.43 -4.85
N ASP A 62 -20.14 -6.37 -5.13
CA ASP A 62 -19.59 -5.06 -5.49
C ASP A 62 -19.49 -4.04 -4.33
N HIS A 63 -19.93 -4.37 -3.11
CA HIS A 63 -19.75 -3.46 -1.96
C HIS A 63 -18.39 -3.71 -1.28
N PRO A 64 -17.40 -2.81 -1.37
CA PRO A 64 -16.03 -3.09 -0.95
C PRO A 64 -15.84 -3.23 0.57
N LEU A 65 -16.86 -2.87 1.37
CA LEU A 65 -16.90 -3.10 2.83
C LEU A 65 -17.84 -4.23 3.25
N ALA A 66 -18.41 -4.99 2.30
CA ALA A 66 -19.26 -6.12 2.65
C ALA A 66 -18.50 -7.14 3.50
N ALA A 67 -19.23 -7.83 4.38
CA ALA A 67 -18.67 -8.94 5.12
C ALA A 67 -18.18 -10.03 4.14
N PRO A 68 -17.04 -10.68 4.41
CA PRO A 68 -16.54 -11.76 3.57
C PRO A 68 -17.52 -12.94 3.59
N VAL A 69 -17.85 -13.46 2.42
CA VAL A 69 -18.75 -14.63 2.28
C VAL A 69 -18.00 -15.95 2.47
N ASN A 70 -16.67 -15.95 2.29
CA ASN A 70 -15.79 -17.10 2.48
C ASN A 70 -14.34 -16.65 2.77
N THR A 71 -13.45 -17.61 3.00
CA THR A 71 -12.03 -17.38 3.35
C THR A 71 -11.07 -17.42 2.17
N ARG A 72 -11.54 -17.58 0.92
CA ARG A 72 -10.67 -17.81 -0.26
C ARG A 72 -9.65 -16.69 -0.48
N LEU A 73 -10.08 -15.44 -0.27
CA LEU A 73 -9.20 -14.29 -0.46
C LEU A 73 -8.11 -14.24 0.63
N LEU A 74 -8.47 -14.55 1.87
CA LEU A 74 -7.52 -14.69 2.98
C LEU A 74 -6.51 -15.82 2.73
N GLU A 75 -6.98 -16.97 2.26
CA GLU A 75 -6.13 -18.13 1.90
C GLU A 75 -5.15 -17.77 0.78
N SER A 76 -5.65 -17.11 -0.27
CA SER A 76 -4.82 -16.62 -1.39
C SER A 76 -3.77 -15.62 -0.90
N PHE A 77 -4.14 -14.71 0.00
CA PHE A 77 -3.22 -13.75 0.60
C PHE A 77 -2.13 -14.44 1.43
N ARG A 78 -2.51 -15.38 2.30
CA ARG A 78 -1.57 -16.17 3.11
C ARG A 78 -0.61 -16.95 2.24
N ALA A 79 -1.10 -17.63 1.20
CA ALA A 79 -0.26 -18.37 0.27
C ALA A 79 0.73 -17.45 -0.46
N GLY A 80 0.25 -16.33 -1.02
CA GLY A 80 1.10 -15.35 -1.72
C GLY A 80 2.14 -14.71 -0.81
N CYS A 81 1.81 -14.50 0.46
CA CYS A 81 2.73 -13.95 1.47
C CYS A 81 3.53 -14.99 2.26
N ARG A 82 3.33 -16.29 1.97
CA ARG A 82 3.94 -17.43 2.68
C ARG A 82 3.72 -17.39 4.20
N LEU A 83 2.51 -17.01 4.61
CA LEU A 83 2.11 -16.97 6.03
C LEU A 83 1.60 -18.35 6.49
N PRO A 84 1.85 -18.74 7.75
CA PRO A 84 1.32 -19.99 8.29
C PRO A 84 -0.22 -19.97 8.34
N SER A 85 -0.83 -21.13 8.12
CA SER A 85 -2.29 -21.29 8.21
C SER A 85 -2.78 -21.30 9.65
N ALA A 86 -1.95 -21.76 10.60
CA ALA A 86 -2.24 -21.83 12.02
C ALA A 86 -1.31 -20.89 12.79
N ALA A 87 -1.91 -19.91 13.46
CA ALA A 87 -1.27 -19.04 14.44
C ALA A 87 -2.32 -18.66 15.50
N PRO A 88 -1.90 -18.33 16.74
CA PRO A 88 -2.81 -17.75 17.72
C PRO A 88 -3.58 -16.55 17.14
N PRO A 89 -4.85 -16.31 17.48
CA PRO A 89 -5.69 -15.33 16.79
C PRO A 89 -5.07 -13.93 16.65
N LEU A 90 -4.52 -13.39 17.75
CA LEU A 90 -3.89 -12.07 17.74
C LEU A 90 -2.58 -12.05 16.94
N GLU A 91 -1.83 -13.15 16.98
CA GLU A 91 -0.61 -13.29 16.19
C GLU A 91 -0.93 -13.36 14.70
N ALA A 92 -2.02 -14.02 14.31
CA ALA A 92 -2.50 -14.03 12.93
C ALA A 92 -2.85 -12.61 12.44
N VAL A 93 -3.46 -11.75 13.27
CA VAL A 93 -3.71 -10.33 12.94
C VAL A 93 -2.41 -9.60 12.68
N ARG A 94 -1.43 -9.73 13.58
CA ARG A 94 -0.11 -9.06 13.44
C ARG A 94 0.62 -9.52 12.19
N GLN A 95 0.62 -10.82 11.90
CA GLN A 95 1.25 -11.38 10.71
C GLN A 95 0.60 -10.89 9.42
N ILE A 96 -0.74 -10.85 9.36
CA ILE A 96 -1.47 -10.31 8.21
C ILE A 96 -1.18 -8.82 8.04
N ALA A 97 -1.31 -8.02 9.10
CA ALA A 97 -1.09 -6.58 9.03
C ALA A 97 0.35 -6.25 8.61
N ALA A 98 1.36 -6.93 9.19
CA ALA A 98 2.76 -6.77 8.83
C ALA A 98 3.05 -7.20 7.38
N ALA A 99 2.45 -8.29 6.91
CA ALA A 99 2.57 -8.72 5.53
C ALA A 99 1.89 -7.75 4.56
N PHE A 100 0.72 -7.26 4.93
CA PHE A 100 -0.09 -6.34 4.13
C PHE A 100 0.58 -4.98 4.00
N ALA A 101 1.27 -4.50 5.03
CA ALA A 101 2.04 -3.27 5.01
C ALA A 101 3.21 -3.25 4.00
N ARG A 102 3.53 -4.39 3.37
CA ARG A 102 4.50 -4.45 2.26
C ARG A 102 3.89 -4.04 0.91
N LEU A 103 2.56 -4.01 0.79
CA LEU A 103 1.90 -3.48 -0.41
C LEU A 103 2.24 -1.98 -0.51
N PRO A 104 2.63 -1.48 -1.70
CA PRO A 104 2.89 -0.06 -1.85
C PRO A 104 1.59 0.73 -1.70
N TYR A 105 1.65 1.86 -1.02
CA TYR A 105 0.70 2.92 -1.30
C TYR A 105 1.01 3.47 -2.69
N GLU A 106 0.02 3.56 -3.56
CA GLU A 106 0.17 4.17 -4.89
C GLU A 106 -1.17 4.66 -5.41
N ASN A 107 -1.14 5.68 -6.26
CA ASN A 107 -2.33 6.23 -6.92
C ASN A 107 -2.36 5.95 -8.44
N LEU A 108 -1.38 5.23 -9.00
CA LEU A 108 -1.30 4.96 -10.44
C LEU A 108 -2.49 4.12 -10.89
N THR A 109 -2.81 3.05 -10.16
CA THR A 109 -3.99 2.22 -10.46
C THR A 109 -5.29 3.00 -10.32
N LYS A 110 -5.35 3.94 -9.37
CA LYS A 110 -6.51 4.80 -9.16
C LYS A 110 -6.71 5.77 -10.32
N ILE A 111 -5.63 6.39 -10.80
CA ILE A 111 -5.63 7.24 -12.02
C ILE A 111 -6.13 6.43 -13.22
N ILE A 112 -5.57 5.24 -13.43
CA ILE A 112 -5.96 4.35 -14.53
C ILE A 112 -7.44 3.97 -14.45
N LYS A 113 -7.91 3.52 -13.29
CA LYS A 113 -9.31 3.12 -13.09
C LYS A 113 -10.27 4.27 -13.30
N ARG A 114 -9.95 5.46 -12.76
CA ARG A 114 -10.77 6.67 -12.96
C ARG A 114 -10.92 7.01 -14.44
N HIS A 115 -9.82 6.95 -15.19
CA HIS A 115 -9.82 7.21 -16.62
C HIS A 115 -10.63 6.17 -17.41
N VAL A 116 -10.50 4.88 -17.08
CA VAL A 116 -11.19 3.79 -17.80
C VAL A 116 -12.70 3.79 -17.55
N HIS A 117 -13.12 4.02 -16.31
CA HIS A 117 -14.51 3.78 -15.90
C HIS A 117 -15.39 5.04 -15.85
N GLY A 118 -14.81 6.24 -15.93
CA GLY A 118 -15.54 7.51 -16.05
C GLY A 118 -16.30 7.99 -14.80
N THR A 119 -16.65 7.11 -13.85
CA THR A 119 -17.30 7.46 -12.57
C THR A 119 -16.41 7.09 -11.36
N ASN A 120 -16.57 7.79 -10.23
CA ASN A 120 -15.77 7.53 -9.03
C ASN A 120 -16.13 6.16 -8.42
N THR A 121 -17.42 5.89 -8.34
CA THR A 121 -17.98 4.65 -7.78
C THR A 121 -17.47 3.42 -8.52
N SER A 122 -17.49 3.42 -9.85
CA SER A 122 -16.99 2.30 -10.68
C SER A 122 -15.47 2.20 -10.73
N ALA A 123 -14.75 3.26 -10.36
CA ALA A 123 -13.29 3.28 -10.32
C ALA A 123 -12.71 2.73 -9.01
N ARG A 124 -13.54 2.48 -7.98
CA ARG A 124 -13.10 1.84 -6.74
C ARG A 124 -12.52 0.46 -7.05
N ARG A 125 -11.44 0.11 -6.35
CA ARG A 125 -10.81 -1.21 -6.40
C ARG A 125 -11.15 -1.95 -5.12
N GLY A 126 -11.89 -3.05 -5.23
CA GLY A 126 -12.26 -3.90 -4.10
C GLY A 126 -11.13 -4.84 -3.65
N PRO A 127 -11.31 -5.56 -2.53
CA PRO A 127 -10.27 -6.42 -1.95
C PRO A 127 -9.66 -7.45 -2.91
N ALA A 128 -10.50 -8.14 -3.69
CA ALA A 128 -10.04 -9.16 -4.64
C ALA A 128 -9.17 -8.56 -5.76
N GLU A 129 -9.56 -7.40 -6.29
CA GLU A 129 -8.82 -6.68 -7.32
C GLU A 129 -7.47 -6.17 -6.78
N VAL A 130 -7.45 -5.58 -5.58
CA VAL A 130 -6.22 -5.09 -4.94
C VAL A 130 -5.19 -6.20 -4.80
N LEU A 131 -5.58 -7.36 -4.28
CA LEU A 131 -4.66 -8.48 -4.07
C LEU A 131 -4.25 -9.16 -5.37
N SER A 132 -5.17 -9.36 -6.31
CA SER A 132 -4.86 -9.92 -7.62
C SER A 132 -3.82 -9.07 -8.36
N ASP A 133 -4.02 -7.74 -8.39
CA ASP A 133 -3.08 -6.84 -9.06
C ASP A 133 -1.75 -6.72 -8.31
N HIS A 134 -1.75 -6.84 -6.97
CA HIS A 134 -0.51 -6.90 -6.21
C HIS A 134 0.33 -8.11 -6.62
N PHE A 135 -0.26 -9.31 -6.64
CA PHE A 135 0.48 -10.52 -7.01
C PHE A 135 0.90 -10.54 -8.48
N ARG A 136 0.10 -9.92 -9.36
CA ARG A 136 0.38 -9.91 -10.80
C ARG A 136 1.35 -8.82 -11.23
N TYR A 137 1.24 -7.63 -10.63
CA TYR A 137 1.89 -6.41 -11.11
C TYR A 137 2.67 -5.66 -10.03
N GLY A 138 2.75 -6.18 -8.80
CA GLY A 138 3.34 -5.48 -7.66
C GLY A 138 2.57 -4.22 -7.24
N ALA A 139 1.37 -4.00 -7.78
CA ALA A 139 0.55 -2.84 -7.46
C ALA A 139 0.10 -2.85 -5.99
N GLY A 140 -0.39 -1.72 -5.51
CA GLY A 140 -1.02 -1.65 -4.20
C GLY A 140 -2.31 -0.84 -4.28
N GLY A 141 -2.38 0.28 -3.58
CA GLY A 141 -3.54 1.17 -3.68
C GLY A 141 -3.43 2.41 -2.81
N THR A 142 -4.51 3.18 -2.72
CA THR A 142 -4.59 4.34 -1.82
C THR A 142 -5.18 3.93 -0.46
N CYS A 143 -5.21 4.85 0.51
CA CYS A 143 -5.70 4.58 1.86
C CYS A 143 -7.05 3.84 1.87
N PHE A 144 -8.05 4.29 1.10
CA PHE A 144 -9.36 3.64 1.07
C PHE A 144 -9.35 2.20 0.53
N SER A 145 -8.69 1.94 -0.61
CA SER A 145 -8.63 0.57 -1.15
C SER A 145 -7.80 -0.36 -0.26
N LEU A 146 -6.69 0.13 0.30
CA LEU A 146 -5.86 -0.66 1.21
C LEU A 146 -6.59 -0.96 2.52
N THR A 147 -7.25 0.02 3.13
CA THR A 147 -8.05 -0.14 4.34
C THR A 147 -9.23 -1.09 4.12
N ALA A 148 -9.98 -0.96 3.02
CA ALA A 148 -11.07 -1.87 2.68
C ALA A 148 -10.57 -3.33 2.47
N THR A 149 -9.40 -3.49 1.88
CA THR A 149 -8.80 -4.82 1.68
C THR A 149 -8.36 -5.45 3.00
N LEU A 150 -7.66 -4.69 3.85
CA LEU A 150 -7.24 -5.18 5.17
C LEU A 150 -8.46 -5.47 6.08
N LEU A 151 -9.49 -4.63 6.03
CA LEU A 151 -10.78 -4.87 6.70
C LEU A 151 -11.35 -6.23 6.32
N HIS A 152 -11.41 -6.53 5.02
CA HIS A 152 -11.93 -7.80 4.51
C HIS A 152 -11.10 -8.99 5.02
N LEU A 153 -9.77 -8.91 4.95
CA LEU A 153 -8.88 -9.97 5.42
C LEU A 153 -9.03 -10.26 6.92
N LEU A 154 -9.14 -9.21 7.75
CA LEU A 154 -9.29 -9.36 9.19
C LEU A 154 -10.69 -9.85 9.59
N ARG A 155 -11.74 -9.41 8.87
CA ARG A 155 -13.08 -9.98 9.04
C ARG A 155 -13.14 -11.45 8.63
N SER A 156 -12.38 -11.88 7.62
CA SER A 156 -12.29 -13.30 7.24
C SER A 156 -11.64 -14.18 8.31
N LEU A 157 -10.88 -13.59 9.24
CA LEU A 157 -10.38 -14.28 10.43
C LEU A 157 -11.42 -14.36 11.57
N GLY A 158 -12.59 -13.73 11.42
CA GLY A 158 -13.64 -13.67 12.45
C GLY A 158 -13.52 -12.47 13.39
N TRP A 159 -12.63 -11.51 13.14
CA TRP A 159 -12.52 -10.32 13.98
C TRP A 159 -13.62 -9.29 13.70
N ARG A 160 -14.13 -8.67 14.76
CA ARG A 160 -14.90 -7.43 14.66
C ARG A 160 -13.93 -6.30 14.30
N VAL A 161 -14.09 -5.79 13.09
CA VAL A 161 -13.26 -4.70 12.55
C VAL A 161 -14.17 -3.73 11.82
N GLU A 162 -13.94 -2.43 12.04
CA GLU A 162 -14.69 -1.35 11.39
C GLU A 162 -13.73 -0.30 10.81
N PRO A 163 -14.08 0.35 9.70
CA PRO A 163 -13.30 1.48 9.20
C PRO A 163 -13.47 2.70 10.10
N VAL A 164 -12.44 3.53 10.15
CA VAL A 164 -12.50 4.84 10.78
C VAL A 164 -11.91 5.90 9.87
N LEU A 165 -12.45 7.11 9.92
CA LEU A 165 -12.00 8.24 9.11
C LEU A 165 -11.10 9.17 9.92
N ALA A 166 -10.25 9.90 9.20
CA ALA A 166 -9.31 10.83 9.77
C ALA A 166 -9.22 12.12 8.97
N ASP A 167 -8.95 13.20 9.69
CA ASP A 167 -8.84 14.55 9.17
C ASP A 167 -7.37 14.92 8.98
N ARG A 168 -7.04 15.55 7.86
CA ARG A 168 -5.74 16.18 7.63
C ARG A 168 -5.92 17.69 7.62
N ARG A 169 -4.80 18.42 7.63
CA ARG A 169 -4.81 19.89 7.61
C ARG A 169 -5.64 20.49 6.46
N TYR A 170 -5.76 19.77 5.36
CA TYR A 170 -6.43 20.23 4.14
C TYR A 170 -7.88 19.73 4.01
N GLY A 171 -8.43 19.02 5.00
CA GLY A 171 -9.83 18.63 4.97
C GLY A 171 -10.20 17.47 5.89
N ALA A 172 -11.49 17.41 6.21
CA ALA A 172 -12.10 16.32 6.95
C ALA A 172 -12.18 15.04 6.10
N ASN A 173 -12.14 13.87 6.74
CA ASN A 173 -12.32 12.57 6.07
C ASN A 173 -11.33 12.32 4.91
N THR A 174 -10.12 12.89 4.99
CA THR A 174 -9.11 12.81 3.94
C THR A 174 -8.16 11.60 4.07
N HIS A 175 -8.36 10.79 5.11
CA HIS A 175 -7.64 9.54 5.35
C HIS A 175 -8.56 8.53 6.06
N CYS A 176 -8.17 7.27 6.08
CA CYS A 176 -8.89 6.23 6.78
C CYS A 176 -7.96 5.15 7.34
N ALA A 177 -8.42 4.48 8.39
CA ALA A 177 -7.75 3.39 9.09
C ALA A 177 -8.79 2.38 9.58
N LEU A 178 -8.40 1.47 10.47
CA LEU A 178 -9.26 0.44 11.05
C LEU A 178 -9.29 0.53 12.57
N LEU A 179 -10.45 0.23 13.13
CA LEU A 179 -10.61 -0.18 14.52
C LEU A 179 -10.84 -1.70 14.55
N ILE A 180 -10.11 -2.41 15.41
CA ILE A 180 -10.31 -3.83 15.70
C ILE A 180 -10.62 -3.99 17.19
N TRP A 181 -11.60 -4.83 17.53
CA TRP A 181 -11.96 -5.12 18.92
C TRP A 181 -11.22 -6.36 19.40
N ILE A 182 -10.41 -6.19 20.44
CA ILE A 182 -9.67 -7.26 21.12
C ILE A 182 -10.13 -7.22 22.57
N GLU A 183 -10.73 -8.31 23.05
CA GLU A 183 -11.32 -8.37 24.40
C GLU A 183 -12.29 -7.19 24.65
N ASP A 184 -13.15 -6.92 23.66
CA ASP A 184 -14.11 -5.80 23.61
C ASP A 184 -13.50 -4.39 23.69
N ARG A 185 -12.17 -4.27 23.61
CA ARG A 185 -11.47 -2.99 23.60
C ARG A 185 -11.05 -2.57 22.18
N PRO A 186 -11.30 -1.32 21.76
CA PRO A 186 -10.96 -0.86 20.43
C PRO A 186 -9.46 -0.60 20.30
N HIS A 187 -8.88 -1.06 19.19
CA HIS A 187 -7.49 -0.85 18.83
C HIS A 187 -7.36 -0.30 17.40
N LEU A 188 -6.48 0.67 17.20
CA LEU A 188 -6.15 1.26 15.92
C LEU A 188 -5.18 0.38 15.12
N LEU A 189 -5.48 0.20 13.84
CA LEU A 189 -4.59 -0.33 12.81
C LEU A 189 -4.63 0.60 11.60
N ASP A 190 -3.48 0.95 11.05
CA ASP A 190 -3.39 1.83 9.87
C ASP A 190 -2.30 1.35 8.91
N PRO A 191 -2.66 0.77 7.75
CA PRO A 191 -1.69 0.34 6.75
C PRO A 191 -0.98 1.53 6.08
N GLY A 192 -1.57 2.73 6.05
CA GLY A 192 -1.00 3.94 5.45
C GLY A 192 0.08 4.61 6.31
N TYR A 193 0.01 4.44 7.64
CA TYR A 193 1.05 4.89 8.58
C TYR A 193 1.83 3.75 9.24
N LEU A 194 1.60 2.52 8.79
CA LEU A 194 2.27 1.29 9.23
C LEU A 194 2.09 1.02 10.73
N ILE A 195 0.93 1.37 11.26
CA ILE A 195 0.48 0.92 12.57
C ILE A 195 -0.04 -0.50 12.37
N VAL A 196 0.88 -1.46 12.33
CA VAL A 196 0.61 -2.88 12.01
C VAL A 196 0.40 -3.75 13.25
N ALA A 197 0.82 -3.27 14.42
CA ALA A 197 0.43 -3.84 15.70
C ALA A 197 -0.82 -3.08 16.20
N PRO A 198 -1.91 -3.77 16.60
CA PRO A 198 -3.09 -3.08 17.13
C PRO A 198 -2.73 -2.24 18.36
N ILE A 199 -3.08 -0.95 18.36
CA ILE A 199 -2.78 -0.01 19.44
C ILE A 199 -4.07 0.41 20.15
N PRO A 200 -4.22 0.22 21.47
CA PRO A 200 -5.46 0.59 22.16
C PRO A 200 -5.74 2.09 22.01
N VAL A 201 -6.99 2.47 21.72
CA VAL A 201 -7.40 3.87 21.54
C VAL A 201 -8.13 4.44 22.76
N ASP A 202 -8.48 3.60 23.72
CA ASP A 202 -9.18 3.94 24.96
C ASP A 202 -8.24 4.39 26.10
N VAL A 203 -7.02 4.81 25.76
CA VAL A 203 -6.03 5.27 26.74
C VAL A 203 -5.98 6.79 26.79
N HIS A 204 -5.89 7.35 27.99
CA HIS A 204 -5.85 8.81 28.22
C HIS A 204 -4.45 9.42 28.00
N GLY A 205 -3.42 8.60 27.86
CA GLY A 205 -2.02 9.03 27.74
C GLY A 205 -1.51 9.05 26.30
N GLU A 206 -0.48 9.87 26.08
CA GLU A 206 0.28 9.85 24.84
C GLU A 206 0.96 8.49 24.65
N GLN A 207 0.81 7.90 23.45
CA GLN A 207 1.48 6.65 23.08
C GLN A 207 2.59 6.92 22.07
N ARG A 208 3.77 6.34 22.30
CA ARG A 208 4.92 6.42 21.40
C ARG A 208 5.13 5.08 20.71
N ILE A 209 5.21 5.10 19.38
CA ILE A 209 5.38 3.90 18.56
C ILE A 209 6.66 4.03 17.76
N GLN A 210 7.55 3.05 17.89
CA GLN A 210 8.75 2.95 17.06
C GLN A 210 8.43 2.19 15.78
N THR A 211 8.72 2.78 14.62
CA THR A 211 8.70 2.09 13.33
C THR A 211 10.14 1.86 12.84
N ALA A 212 10.29 1.20 11.70
CA ALA A 212 11.60 0.93 11.13
C ALA A 212 12.34 2.21 10.64
N PHE A 213 11.63 3.30 10.33
CA PHE A 213 12.21 4.51 9.72
C PHE A 213 11.76 5.82 10.38
N ASN A 214 10.83 5.78 11.34
CA ASN A 214 10.45 6.96 12.11
C ASN A 214 9.88 6.57 13.50
N ARG A 215 9.57 7.60 14.29
CA ARG A 215 8.80 7.47 15.52
C ARG A 215 7.46 8.16 15.34
N LEU A 216 6.40 7.50 15.77
CA LEU A 216 5.04 8.04 15.79
C LEU A 216 4.65 8.39 17.24
N VAL A 217 3.81 9.40 17.37
CA VAL A 217 3.20 9.81 18.63
C VAL A 217 1.69 9.91 18.40
N LEU A 218 0.91 9.18 19.19
CA LEU A 218 -0.53 9.27 19.24
C LEU A 218 -0.95 10.06 20.48
N LYS A 219 -1.67 11.16 20.28
CA LYS A 219 -2.19 12.01 21.36
C LYS A 219 -3.71 11.96 21.39
N PRO A 220 -4.32 11.40 22.45
CA PRO A 220 -5.76 11.51 22.65
C PRO A 220 -6.18 12.98 22.77
N LEU A 221 -7.31 13.33 22.16
CA LEU A 221 -7.99 14.61 22.26
C LEU A 221 -9.46 14.40 22.61
N ALA A 222 -10.11 15.46 23.11
CA ALA A 222 -11.54 15.49 23.39
C ALA A 222 -12.00 14.24 24.16
N ASP A 223 -11.35 13.99 25.30
CA ASP A 223 -11.60 12.84 26.17
C ASP A 223 -11.54 11.46 25.48
N GLY A 224 -10.77 11.35 24.39
CA GLY A 224 -10.58 10.11 23.63
C GLY A 224 -11.48 9.97 22.40
N GLU A 225 -12.30 10.97 22.06
CA GLU A 225 -13.09 10.99 20.82
C GLU A 225 -12.23 11.12 19.55
N LYS A 226 -11.02 11.66 19.71
CA LYS A 226 -10.07 11.89 18.61
C LYS A 226 -8.66 11.54 19.03
N ILE A 227 -7.82 11.18 18.06
CA ILE A 227 -6.39 10.90 18.27
C ILE A 227 -5.56 11.63 17.21
N GLU A 228 -4.71 12.57 17.64
CA GLU A 228 -3.72 13.16 16.74
C GLU A 228 -2.56 12.19 16.51
N LEU A 229 -2.14 12.07 15.26
CA LEU A 229 -0.92 11.39 14.87
C LEU A 229 0.16 12.42 14.54
N HIS A 230 1.32 12.27 15.18
CA HIS A 230 2.53 13.03 14.86
C HIS A 230 3.66 12.08 14.46
N THR A 231 4.55 12.56 13.60
CA THR A 231 5.87 11.95 13.40
C THR A 231 6.94 12.75 14.14
N VAL A 232 7.89 12.07 14.77
CA VAL A 232 9.05 12.70 15.44
C VAL A 232 10.25 12.71 14.51
N ASP A 233 10.93 13.85 14.43
CA ASP A 233 12.17 14.05 13.68
C ASP A 233 13.16 14.84 14.55
N GLY A 234 14.16 14.15 15.11
CA GLY A 234 15.01 14.68 16.17
C GLY A 234 14.19 15.12 17.40
N ALA A 235 14.30 16.39 17.78
CA ALA A 235 13.52 17.02 18.85
C ALA A 235 12.17 17.58 18.38
N SER A 236 11.90 17.59 17.07
CA SER A 236 10.70 18.17 16.50
C SER A 236 9.57 17.13 16.36
N THR A 237 8.33 17.58 16.54
CA THR A 237 7.14 16.78 16.24
C THR A 237 6.36 17.44 15.12
N LYS A 238 5.90 16.64 14.15
CA LYS A 238 5.12 17.11 13.00
C LYS A 238 3.77 16.43 13.01
N TYR A 239 2.72 17.22 13.20
CA TYR A 239 1.32 16.80 13.02
C TYR A 239 1.12 16.18 11.62
N ARG A 240 0.36 15.09 11.56
CA ARG A 240 0.00 14.40 10.32
C ARG A 240 -1.49 14.41 10.07
N LEU A 241 -2.26 13.91 11.02
CA LEU A 241 -3.71 13.77 10.92
C LEU A 241 -4.33 13.60 12.30
N THR A 242 -5.66 13.63 12.34
CA THR A 242 -6.47 13.33 13.51
C THR A 242 -7.43 12.21 13.17
N PHE A 243 -7.28 11.05 13.80
CA PHE A 243 -8.27 9.97 13.71
C PHE A 243 -9.50 10.32 14.53
N LYS A 244 -10.69 10.00 14.01
CA LYS A 244 -11.86 9.77 14.85
C LYS A 244 -11.68 8.46 15.62
N THR A 245 -12.38 8.26 16.73
CA THR A 245 -12.36 6.97 17.46
C THR A 245 -13.68 6.20 17.38
N SER A 246 -14.69 6.78 16.72
CA SER A 246 -15.92 6.09 16.37
C SER A 246 -15.84 5.46 14.97
N PRO A 247 -16.42 4.26 14.75
CA PRO A 247 -16.59 3.69 13.43
C PRO A 247 -17.24 4.64 12.44
N ALA A 248 -16.73 4.68 11.22
CA ALA A 248 -17.42 5.34 10.11
C ALA A 248 -18.54 4.44 9.60
N ASP A 249 -19.72 5.01 9.35
CA ASP A 249 -20.76 4.26 8.64
C ASP A 249 -20.33 3.99 7.19
N ALA A 250 -20.87 2.92 6.60
CA ALA A 250 -20.48 2.51 5.25
C ALA A 250 -20.70 3.62 4.22
N SER A 251 -21.76 4.41 4.34
CA SER A 251 -22.06 5.49 3.40
C SER A 251 -21.08 6.65 3.55
N GLU A 252 -20.67 7.01 4.77
CA GLU A 252 -19.65 8.05 5.03
C GLU A 252 -18.30 7.63 4.46
N PHE A 253 -17.87 6.40 4.72
CA PHE A 253 -16.61 5.90 4.18
C PHE A 253 -16.61 5.89 2.64
N LEU A 254 -17.70 5.41 2.04
CA LEU A 254 -17.81 5.34 0.57
C LEU A 254 -17.88 6.73 -0.07
N ARG A 255 -18.56 7.69 0.55
CA ARG A 255 -18.54 9.11 0.11
C ARG A 255 -17.12 9.67 0.15
N ALA A 256 -16.42 9.50 1.27
CA ALA A 256 -15.03 9.96 1.41
C ALA A 256 -14.09 9.31 0.37
N TRP A 257 -14.30 8.03 0.06
CA TRP A 257 -13.58 7.36 -1.02
C TRP A 257 -13.91 7.97 -2.38
N ASP A 258 -15.17 8.26 -2.70
CA ASP A 258 -15.52 8.89 -3.97
C ASP A 258 -14.95 10.30 -4.08
N ASP A 259 -15.01 11.09 -3.02
CA ASP A 259 -14.43 12.44 -2.97
C ASP A 259 -12.91 12.39 -3.22
N SER A 260 -12.24 11.33 -2.78
CA SER A 260 -10.79 11.19 -2.97
C SER A 260 -10.33 11.06 -4.42
N PHE A 261 -11.23 10.92 -5.39
CA PHE A 261 -10.92 10.98 -6.82
C PHE A 261 -10.88 12.41 -7.39
N SER A 262 -11.30 13.43 -6.63
CA SER A 262 -11.17 14.85 -7.03
C SER A 262 -10.00 15.56 -6.34
N TRP A 263 -9.29 14.89 -5.44
CA TRP A 263 -8.18 15.49 -4.71
C TRP A 263 -6.94 15.73 -5.58
N ASP A 264 -6.13 16.70 -5.15
CA ASP A 264 -4.87 17.10 -5.80
C ASP A 264 -3.92 15.93 -6.10
N MET A 265 -3.92 14.89 -5.25
CA MET A 265 -3.13 13.67 -5.49
C MET A 265 -3.46 12.96 -6.80
N MET A 266 -4.57 13.27 -7.48
CA MET A 266 -4.90 12.67 -8.78
C MET A 266 -4.17 13.33 -9.95
N GLN A 267 -3.39 14.39 -9.72
CA GLN A 267 -2.68 15.16 -10.74
C GLN A 267 -1.23 14.73 -10.95
N TYR A 268 -0.69 13.87 -10.07
CA TYR A 268 0.71 13.44 -10.16
C TYR A 268 0.90 12.04 -9.56
N PRO A 269 1.99 11.33 -9.89
CA PRO A 269 2.35 10.09 -9.20
C PRO A 269 2.60 10.33 -7.71
N LEU A 270 1.94 9.54 -6.85
CA LEU A 270 2.14 9.53 -5.41
C LEU A 270 2.29 8.09 -4.94
N LEU A 271 3.49 7.73 -4.48
CA LEU A 271 3.82 6.37 -4.08
C LEU A 271 4.55 6.34 -2.74
N THR A 272 4.30 5.32 -1.92
CA THR A 272 5.17 4.99 -0.80
C THR A 272 5.23 3.50 -0.53
N CYS A 273 6.41 3.02 -0.13
CA CYS A 273 6.58 1.67 0.39
C CYS A 273 7.71 1.65 1.42
N THR A 274 7.83 0.52 2.12
CA THR A 274 8.97 0.26 3.00
C THR A 274 9.83 -0.85 2.48
N ARG A 275 11.15 -0.65 2.50
CA ARG A 275 12.11 -1.66 2.07
C ARG A 275 13.42 -1.48 2.82
N GLY A 276 13.97 -2.57 3.35
CA GLY A 276 15.27 -2.56 4.03
C GLY A 276 15.35 -1.58 5.21
N GLY A 277 14.27 -1.42 5.96
CA GLY A 277 14.20 -0.46 7.07
C GLY A 277 14.04 1.01 6.65
N GLN A 278 13.88 1.29 5.36
CA GLN A 278 13.68 2.64 4.83
C GLN A 278 12.24 2.83 4.34
N GLN A 279 11.74 4.07 4.42
CA GLN A 279 10.56 4.51 3.68
C GLN A 279 10.99 5.18 2.37
N LEU A 280 10.43 4.69 1.28
CA LEU A 280 10.55 5.26 -0.05
C LEU A 280 9.26 6.03 -0.33
N TYR A 281 9.38 7.28 -0.80
CA TYR A 281 8.23 8.15 -1.05
C TYR A 281 8.44 8.96 -2.33
N VAL A 282 7.51 8.86 -3.27
CA VAL A 282 7.49 9.67 -4.50
C VAL A 282 6.30 10.61 -4.47
N HIS A 283 6.54 11.88 -4.79
CA HIS A 283 5.51 12.89 -5.01
C HIS A 283 5.89 13.68 -6.26
N GLY A 284 5.13 13.49 -7.34
CA GLY A 284 5.54 13.96 -8.67
C GLY A 284 6.77 13.21 -9.16
N ASP A 285 7.80 13.95 -9.53
CA ASP A 285 9.14 13.50 -9.94
C ASP A 285 10.11 13.36 -8.75
N ARG A 286 9.75 13.82 -7.55
CA ARG A 286 10.66 13.83 -6.41
C ARG A 286 10.60 12.54 -5.61
N LEU A 287 11.73 11.84 -5.56
CA LEU A 287 11.97 10.71 -4.65
C LEU A 287 12.55 11.19 -3.33
N GLN A 288 11.97 10.71 -2.24
CA GLN A 288 12.49 10.84 -0.88
C GLN A 288 12.75 9.44 -0.30
N VAL A 289 13.94 9.27 0.28
CA VAL A 289 14.29 8.08 1.07
C VAL A 289 14.47 8.52 2.51
N ARG A 290 13.80 7.85 3.45
CA ARG A 290 13.87 8.14 4.89
C ARG A 290 14.25 6.87 5.65
N ASP A 291 15.14 7.00 6.61
CA ASP A 291 15.43 6.01 7.63
C ASP A 291 15.56 6.69 9.00
N LEU A 292 16.06 5.96 10.00
CA LEU A 292 16.26 6.50 11.35
C LEU A 292 17.40 7.53 11.43
N LEU A 293 18.32 7.53 10.46
CA LEU A 293 19.48 8.42 10.43
C LEU A 293 19.16 9.74 9.73
N GLY A 294 18.23 9.75 8.77
CA GLY A 294 17.81 10.98 8.13
C GLY A 294 16.94 10.80 6.90
N VAL A 295 16.96 11.84 6.05
CA VAL A 295 16.16 11.93 4.84
C VAL A 295 17.01 12.42 3.68
N SER A 296 17.07 11.65 2.59
CA SER A 296 17.64 12.09 1.32
C SER A 296 16.53 12.37 0.30
N ARG A 297 16.79 13.32 -0.61
CA ARG A 297 15.84 13.73 -1.65
C ARG A 297 16.57 13.91 -2.96
N ARG A 298 15.93 13.49 -4.05
CA ARG A 298 16.38 13.73 -5.41
C ARG A 298 15.20 13.75 -6.36
N GLU A 299 15.36 14.44 -7.48
CA GLU A 299 14.44 14.35 -8.61
C GLU A 299 14.74 13.07 -9.40
N ILE A 300 13.70 12.54 -10.03
CA ILE A 300 13.78 11.41 -10.96
C ILE A 300 13.73 12.02 -12.37
N ASP A 301 14.76 11.76 -13.17
CA ASP A 301 14.76 12.09 -14.59
C ASP A 301 13.48 11.53 -15.26
N PRO A 302 12.66 12.37 -15.93
CA PRO A 302 11.46 11.94 -16.63
C PRO A 302 11.68 10.75 -17.56
N ALA A 303 12.83 10.69 -18.25
CA ALA A 303 13.18 9.60 -19.17
C ALA A 303 13.41 8.26 -18.43
N GLN A 304 13.75 8.32 -17.14
CA GLN A 304 14.00 7.17 -16.29
C GLN A 304 12.86 6.88 -15.31
N PHE A 305 11.80 7.69 -15.29
CA PHE A 305 10.77 7.59 -14.26
C PHE A 305 10.17 6.19 -14.17
N VAL A 306 9.73 5.63 -15.29
CA VAL A 306 9.13 4.28 -15.35
C VAL A 306 10.08 3.21 -14.83
N SER A 307 11.33 3.20 -15.28
CA SER A 307 12.31 2.19 -14.88
C SER A 307 12.69 2.34 -13.40
N GLN A 308 12.83 3.57 -12.92
CA GLN A 308 13.10 3.84 -11.50
C GLN A 308 11.94 3.42 -10.60
N ILE A 309 10.68 3.75 -10.94
CA ILE A 309 9.53 3.30 -10.15
C ILE A 309 9.43 1.78 -10.13
N SER A 310 9.60 1.13 -11.28
CA SER A 310 9.51 -0.33 -11.37
C SER A 310 10.58 -1.03 -10.52
N ALA A 311 11.83 -0.59 -10.61
CA ALA A 311 12.93 -1.15 -9.82
C ALA A 311 12.78 -0.87 -8.31
N THR A 312 12.32 0.33 -7.95
CA THR A 312 12.26 0.81 -6.57
C THR A 312 11.07 0.21 -5.81
N PHE A 313 9.88 0.26 -6.41
CA PHE A 313 8.62 -0.13 -5.78
C PHE A 313 8.16 -1.53 -6.16
N GLY A 314 8.79 -2.17 -7.16
CA GLY A 314 8.37 -3.49 -7.66
C GLY A 314 7.09 -3.45 -8.48
N ILE A 315 6.63 -2.26 -8.88
CA ILE A 315 5.42 -2.08 -9.68
C ILE A 315 5.74 -2.33 -11.16
N ASP A 316 4.87 -3.05 -11.85
CA ASP A 316 5.01 -3.33 -13.28
C ASP A 316 5.12 -2.02 -14.10
N ALA A 317 6.11 -1.98 -15.00
CA ALA A 317 6.40 -0.81 -15.81
C ALA A 317 5.20 -0.36 -16.67
N SER A 318 4.35 -1.30 -17.10
CA SER A 318 3.17 -0.98 -17.93
C SER A 318 2.11 -0.17 -17.16
N LEU A 319 1.96 -0.40 -15.85
CA LEU A 319 1.08 0.41 -15.00
C LEU A 319 1.61 1.84 -14.88
N CYS A 320 2.91 1.98 -14.67
CA CYS A 320 3.57 3.28 -14.58
C CYS A 320 3.42 4.07 -15.89
N GLN A 321 3.74 3.44 -17.02
CA GLN A 321 3.60 4.05 -18.35
C GLN A 321 2.18 4.50 -18.62
N ARG A 322 1.19 3.65 -18.35
CA ARG A 322 -0.22 3.95 -18.60
C ARG A 322 -0.72 5.11 -17.74
N ALA A 323 -0.35 5.15 -16.45
CA ALA A 323 -0.74 6.24 -15.57
C ALA A 323 -0.11 7.58 -16.03
N LEU A 324 1.18 7.59 -16.38
CA LEU A 324 1.84 8.79 -16.90
C LEU A 324 1.20 9.29 -18.20
N GLN A 325 0.89 8.39 -19.14
CA GLN A 325 0.21 8.77 -20.38
C GLN A 325 -1.13 9.46 -20.13
N ILE A 326 -1.88 9.02 -19.11
CA ILE A 326 -3.15 9.65 -18.70
C ILE A 326 -2.88 11.06 -18.13
N LEU A 327 -1.90 11.19 -17.23
CA LEU A 327 -1.55 12.47 -16.60
C LEU A 327 -1.04 13.50 -17.61
N THR A 328 -0.17 13.11 -18.55
CA THR A 328 0.34 14.00 -19.59
C THR A 328 -0.79 14.50 -20.50
N ARG A 329 -1.71 13.62 -20.92
CA ARG A 329 -2.86 14.01 -21.77
C ARG A 329 -3.81 14.96 -21.04
N GLY A 330 -3.92 14.85 -19.73
CA GLY A 330 -4.71 15.75 -18.90
C GLY A 330 -4.06 17.10 -18.64
N GLY A 331 -2.82 17.33 -19.10
CA GLY A 331 -2.04 18.54 -18.79
C GLY A 331 -1.58 18.62 -17.33
N ALA A 332 -1.67 17.51 -16.59
CA ALA A 332 -1.42 17.46 -15.15
C ALA A 332 0.04 17.16 -14.79
N TRP A 333 0.82 16.62 -15.74
CA TRP A 333 2.22 16.28 -15.54
C TRP A 333 3.09 16.92 -16.62
N HIS A 334 3.93 17.87 -16.18
CA HIS A 334 5.04 18.41 -16.93
C HIS A 334 6.30 17.83 -16.30
N GLY A 335 6.76 16.69 -16.83
CA GLY A 335 8.11 16.23 -16.56
C GLY A 335 9.13 17.21 -17.13
#